data_AF-A0A194VG01-F1
#
_entry.id   AF-A0A194VG01-F1
#
_cell.length_a   1.000
_cell.length_b   1.000
_cell.length_c   1.000
_cell.angle_alpha   90.00
_cell.angle_beta   90.00
_cell.angle_gamma   90.00
#
_symmetry.space_group_name_H-M   'P 1'
#
loop_
_entity.id
_entity.type
_entity.pdbx_description
1 polymer ?
#
loop_
_entity_poly.entity_id
_entity_poly.type
_entity_poly.pdbx_seq_one_letter_code
_entity_poly.pdbx_strand_id
1 'polypeptide(L)'
;MATKSLAMRAAEAPAGVIKANRFLREICLETVGHAAFSLDLGDLARPEQKATKQYLHAFDTYEEGLLSKYNIIDIEWEFETYGVGSTKVRINGTIQEATQRLKDLDLAHLLHDDSLASSTPPVYSYTGNVAFCGKDGGPFPNASIAAIGDGISYLRNVSGTPTSGPGLGNCGRVSCSSGSAIWWCNDQPVPRILPSFSVIAEGAQQIYNVCGDFQECALEGKCGVVSGQNFFYGGWNVIVRGDTC
;
A
#
# COMPACT_ATOMS: atom_id res chain seq x y z
N MET A 1 -8.96 -13.32 32.15
CA MET A 1 -9.68 -12.43 31.23
C MET A 1 -8.64 -11.73 30.37
N ALA A 2 -8.63 -11.96 29.06
CA ALA A 2 -7.67 -11.30 28.17
C ALA A 2 -8.10 -9.83 27.96
N THR A 3 -7.22 -8.90 28.33
CA THR A 3 -7.39 -7.47 28.09
C THR A 3 -7.35 -7.22 26.58
N LYS A 4 -8.45 -6.74 25.99
CA LYS A 4 -8.46 -6.28 24.59
C LYS A 4 -7.34 -5.26 24.40
N SER A 5 -6.60 -5.35 23.29
CA SER A 5 -5.58 -4.36 22.95
C SER A 5 -6.20 -2.97 22.83
N LEU A 6 -5.41 -1.92 23.02
CA LEU A 6 -5.87 -0.54 22.94
C LEU A 6 -6.54 -0.26 21.57
N ALA A 7 -5.98 -0.82 20.49
CA ALA A 7 -6.51 -0.73 19.13
C ALA A 7 -7.92 -1.36 19.00
N MET A 8 -8.15 -2.55 19.60
CA MET A 8 -9.47 -3.18 19.59
C MET A 8 -10.51 -2.38 20.37
N ARG A 9 -10.10 -1.66 21.42
CA ARG A 9 -10.98 -0.77 22.21
C ARG A 9 -11.27 0.55 21.49
N ALA A 10 -10.29 1.06 20.72
CA ALA A 10 -10.46 2.25 19.89
C ALA A 10 -11.48 2.02 18.76
N ALA A 11 -11.50 0.81 18.17
CA ALA A 11 -12.46 0.45 17.12
C ALA A 11 -13.94 0.40 17.61
N GLU A 12 -14.17 0.25 18.91
CA GLU A 12 -15.51 0.23 19.55
C GLU A 12 -15.90 1.61 20.14
N ALA A 13 -15.09 2.65 19.91
CA ALA A 13 -15.30 3.96 20.53
C ALA A 13 -16.49 4.72 19.90
N PRO A 14 -17.31 5.43 20.72
CA PRO A 14 -18.36 6.31 20.20
C PRO A 14 -17.79 7.40 19.28
N ALA A 15 -18.55 7.82 18.26
CA ALA A 15 -18.11 8.84 17.29
C ALA A 15 -17.61 10.16 17.91
N GLY A 16 -18.12 10.54 19.09
CA GLY A 16 -17.64 11.70 19.83
C GLY A 16 -16.22 11.54 20.39
N VAL A 17 -15.83 10.31 20.76
CA VAL A 17 -14.48 9.98 21.24
C VAL A 17 -13.49 9.97 20.09
N ILE A 18 -13.90 9.48 18.91
CA ILE A 18 -13.08 9.51 17.68
C ILE A 18 -12.76 10.96 17.30
N LYS A 19 -13.76 11.86 17.32
CA LYS A 19 -13.56 13.30 17.06
C LYS A 19 -12.63 13.97 18.06
N ALA A 20 -12.75 13.63 19.35
CA ALA A 20 -11.87 14.16 20.39
C ALA A 20 -10.42 13.66 20.23
N ASN A 21 -10.23 12.38 19.89
CA ASN A 21 -8.90 11.83 19.61
C ASN A 21 -8.25 12.51 18.41
N ARG A 22 -8.99 12.73 17.31
CA ARG A 22 -8.50 13.49 16.15
C ARG A 22 -8.04 14.89 16.56
N PHE A 23 -8.88 15.62 17.30
CA PHE A 23 -8.56 16.97 17.76
C PHE A 23 -7.32 17.00 18.68
N LEU A 24 -7.16 16.01 19.57
CA LEU A 24 -5.98 15.92 20.42
C LEU A 24 -4.70 15.61 19.63
N ARG A 25 -4.79 14.80 18.57
CA ARG A 25 -3.67 14.51 17.66
C ARG A 25 -3.25 15.75 16.87
N GLU A 26 -4.23 16.50 16.38
CA GLU A 26 -4.03 17.79 15.71
C GLU A 26 -3.23 18.75 16.60
N ILE A 27 -3.67 18.96 17.84
CA ILE A 27 -2.96 19.81 18.83
C ILE A 27 -1.55 19.27 19.14
N CYS A 28 -1.41 17.96 19.32
CA CYS A 28 -0.12 17.35 19.60
C CYS A 28 0.86 17.58 18.45
N LEU A 29 0.40 17.44 17.22
CA LEU A 29 1.24 17.60 16.04
C LEU A 29 1.68 19.06 15.86
N GLU A 30 0.78 20.02 16.07
CA GLU A 30 1.11 21.45 16.10
C GLU A 30 2.17 21.74 17.18
N THR A 31 1.95 21.22 18.39
CA THR A 31 2.83 21.47 19.54
C THR A 31 4.22 20.87 19.34
N VAL A 32 4.31 19.62 18.88
CA VAL A 32 5.59 18.94 18.61
C VAL A 32 6.27 19.54 17.38
N GLY A 33 5.53 19.86 16.33
CA GLY A 33 6.04 20.52 15.13
C GLY A 33 6.73 21.84 15.46
N HIS A 34 6.08 22.66 16.29
CA HIS A 34 6.64 23.93 16.74
C HIS A 34 7.84 23.71 17.67
N ALA A 35 7.72 22.83 18.66
CA ALA A 35 8.76 22.62 19.68
C ALA A 35 10.03 21.93 19.16
N ALA A 36 9.89 20.93 18.28
CA ALA A 36 11.00 20.11 17.80
C ALA A 36 11.63 20.65 16.51
N PHE A 37 10.84 21.34 15.67
CA PHE A 37 11.27 21.71 14.32
C PHE A 37 11.08 23.20 14.00
N SER A 38 10.57 24.01 14.94
CA SER A 38 10.20 25.42 14.70
C SER A 38 9.27 25.59 13.49
N LEU A 39 8.47 24.56 13.20
CA LEU A 39 7.47 24.58 12.14
C LEU A 39 6.19 25.17 12.73
N ASP A 40 5.80 26.35 12.26
CA ASP A 40 4.44 26.85 12.46
C ASP A 40 3.53 26.11 11.48
N LEU A 41 2.89 25.06 11.99
CA LEU A 41 1.98 24.27 11.18
C LEU A 41 0.69 25.04 10.86
N GLY A 42 0.34 26.12 11.56
CA GLY A 42 -0.85 26.95 11.30
C GLY A 42 -2.20 26.25 11.50
N ASP A 43 -3.31 26.95 11.21
CA ASP A 43 -4.68 26.41 11.35
C ASP A 43 -4.93 25.25 10.38
N LEU A 44 -5.09 24.03 10.92
CA LEU A 44 -5.30 22.76 10.21
C LEU A 44 -6.49 22.73 9.25
N ALA A 45 -7.33 23.75 9.24
CA ALA A 45 -8.33 23.95 8.20
C ALA A 45 -7.73 24.38 6.84
N ARG A 46 -6.52 24.94 6.78
CA ARG A 46 -5.98 25.59 5.57
C ARG A 46 -5.50 24.61 4.47
N PRO A 47 -5.64 24.94 3.18
CA PRO A 47 -5.27 24.05 2.07
C PRO A 47 -3.76 23.81 1.93
N GLU A 48 -2.91 24.77 2.34
CA GLU A 48 -1.45 24.68 2.24
C GLU A 48 -0.82 23.56 3.09
N GLN A 49 -1.52 23.01 4.08
CA GLN A 49 -1.02 21.97 5.00
C GLN A 49 -1.36 20.55 4.54
N LYS A 50 -1.16 20.29 3.24
CA LYS A 50 -1.52 19.03 2.59
C LYS A 50 -0.83 17.82 3.24
N ALA A 51 0.45 17.96 3.59
CA ALA A 51 1.24 16.91 4.24
C ALA A 51 0.72 16.59 5.64
N THR A 52 0.31 17.60 6.42
CA THR A 52 -0.23 17.42 7.77
C THR A 52 -1.59 16.75 7.77
N LYS A 53 -2.50 17.16 6.88
CA LYS A 53 -3.80 16.50 6.68
C LYS A 53 -3.63 15.05 6.23
N GLN A 54 -2.62 14.77 5.41
CA GLN A 54 -2.28 13.41 4.98
C GLN A 54 -1.68 12.57 6.10
N TYR A 55 -0.87 13.16 6.97
CA TYR A 55 -0.38 12.51 8.18
C TYR A 55 -1.55 12.16 9.11
N LEU A 56 -2.45 13.10 9.40
CA LEU A 56 -3.65 12.86 10.21
C LEU A 56 -4.58 11.82 9.57
N HIS A 57 -4.79 11.88 8.25
CA HIS A 57 -5.53 10.86 7.52
C HIS A 57 -4.86 9.49 7.65
N ALA A 58 -3.55 9.38 7.43
CA ALA A 58 -2.80 8.14 7.62
C ALA A 58 -2.92 7.59 9.05
N PHE A 59 -2.94 8.45 10.05
CA PHE A 59 -3.13 8.08 11.46
C PHE A 59 -4.56 7.59 11.78
N ASP A 60 -5.57 8.22 11.19
CA ASP A 60 -6.96 7.80 11.35
C ASP A 60 -7.21 6.48 10.61
N THR A 61 -6.69 6.35 9.39
CA THR A 61 -6.73 5.13 8.60
C THR A 61 -5.94 3.98 9.25
N TYR A 62 -4.84 4.27 9.96
CA TYR A 62 -4.06 3.30 10.72
C TYR A 62 -4.79 2.80 11.99
N GLU A 63 -5.44 3.70 12.75
CA GLU A 63 -6.31 3.30 13.88
C GLU A 63 -7.54 2.50 13.42
N GLU A 64 -8.04 2.78 12.22
CA GLU A 64 -9.17 2.08 11.60
C GLU A 64 -8.78 0.86 10.75
N GLY A 65 -7.48 0.56 10.65
CA GLY A 65 -6.78 -0.26 9.64
C GLY A 65 -7.10 -1.76 9.57
N LEU A 66 -8.31 -2.19 9.87
CA LEU A 66 -8.78 -3.48 9.35
C LEU A 66 -9.20 -3.30 7.89
N LEU A 67 -8.64 -4.14 6.99
CA LEU A 67 -9.20 -4.36 5.64
C LEU A 67 -10.72 -4.64 5.66
N SER A 68 -11.29 -5.07 6.81
CA SER A 68 -12.72 -5.26 6.97
C SER A 68 -13.58 -3.99 6.80
N LYS A 69 -12.97 -2.79 6.79
CA LYS A 69 -13.66 -1.52 6.49
C LYS A 69 -13.36 -0.99 5.08
N TYR A 70 -12.36 -1.55 4.40
CA TYR A 70 -12.08 -1.22 3.02
C TYR A 70 -13.03 -1.96 2.10
N ASN A 71 -13.41 -1.33 1.00
CA ASN A 71 -14.11 -2.02 -0.06
C ASN A 71 -13.07 -2.78 -0.89
N ILE A 72 -13.17 -4.11 -0.87
CA ILE A 72 -12.27 -4.99 -1.59
C ILE A 72 -12.75 -5.10 -3.03
N ILE A 73 -11.93 -4.65 -3.96
CA ILE A 73 -12.20 -4.68 -5.40
C ILE A 73 -11.10 -5.44 -6.12
N ASP A 74 -11.45 -6.05 -7.26
CA ASP A 74 -10.43 -6.46 -8.21
C ASP A 74 -9.85 -5.21 -8.88
N ILE A 75 -8.52 -5.09 -8.87
CA ILE A 75 -7.83 -4.05 -9.63
C ILE A 75 -7.81 -4.48 -11.09
N GLU A 76 -7.95 -3.49 -11.97
CA GLU A 76 -7.86 -3.68 -13.41
C GLU A 76 -6.43 -3.38 -13.88
N TRP A 77 -5.95 -4.24 -14.77
CA TRP A 77 -4.63 -4.19 -15.38
C TRP A 77 -4.78 -3.90 -16.87
N GLU A 78 -4.15 -2.85 -17.37
CA GLU A 78 -4.15 -2.54 -18.80
C GLU A 78 -2.77 -2.82 -19.43
N PHE A 79 -2.74 -3.74 -20.39
CA PHE A 79 -1.57 -4.10 -21.19
C PHE A 79 -1.76 -3.61 -22.63
N GLU A 80 -0.75 -2.97 -23.21
CA GLU A 80 -0.80 -2.48 -24.60
C GLU A 80 -0.19 -3.50 -25.56
N THR A 81 -0.90 -3.86 -26.62
CA THR A 81 -0.35 -4.70 -27.70
C THR A 81 0.43 -3.86 -28.69
N TYR A 82 1.64 -4.27 -29.04
CA TYR A 82 2.43 -3.63 -30.09
C TYR A 82 2.11 -4.23 -31.47
N GLY A 83 1.67 -3.42 -32.44
CA GLY A 83 1.29 -3.89 -33.78
C GLY A 83 0.42 -2.89 -34.57
N VAL A 84 -0.06 -3.30 -35.76
CA VAL A 84 -0.95 -2.49 -36.60
C VAL A 84 -2.34 -2.42 -35.96
N GLY A 85 -2.53 -1.40 -35.12
CA GLY A 85 -3.72 -1.21 -34.28
C GLY A 85 -3.42 -1.57 -32.83
N SER A 86 -2.88 -0.62 -32.05
CA SER A 86 -2.66 -0.80 -30.62
C SER A 86 -4.00 -1.05 -29.92
N THR A 87 -4.20 -2.27 -29.45
CA THR A 87 -5.38 -2.66 -28.66
C THR A 87 -4.97 -2.80 -27.20
N LYS A 88 -5.85 -2.39 -26.30
CA LYS A 88 -5.65 -2.47 -24.85
C LYS A 88 -6.31 -3.76 -24.34
N VAL A 89 -5.52 -4.62 -23.70
CA VAL A 89 -6.00 -5.83 -23.05
C VAL A 89 -6.19 -5.53 -21.57
N ARG A 90 -7.42 -5.74 -21.07
CA ARG A 90 -7.78 -5.51 -19.67
C ARG A 90 -8.00 -6.82 -18.93
N ILE A 91 -7.33 -6.97 -17.79
CA ILE A 91 -7.44 -8.16 -16.95
C ILE A 91 -7.69 -7.71 -15.52
N ASN A 92 -8.53 -8.43 -14.78
CA ASN A 92 -8.79 -8.19 -13.37
C ASN A 92 -8.13 -9.28 -12.52
N GLY A 93 -7.80 -8.95 -11.27
CA GLY A 93 -7.32 -9.91 -10.26
C GLY A 93 -5.95 -9.53 -9.71
N THR A 94 -5.18 -10.50 -9.26
CA THR A 94 -3.77 -10.36 -8.86
C THR A 94 -2.85 -10.39 -10.08
N ILE A 95 -1.59 -9.97 -9.92
CA ILE A 95 -0.60 -10.02 -10.99
C ILE A 95 -0.28 -11.46 -11.42
N GLN A 96 -0.36 -12.44 -10.52
CA GLN A 96 -0.18 -13.85 -10.83
C GLN A 96 -1.30 -14.36 -11.75
N GLU A 97 -2.55 -14.00 -11.45
CA GLU A 97 -3.72 -14.33 -12.27
C GLU A 97 -3.67 -13.61 -13.63
N ALA A 98 -3.26 -12.35 -13.64
CA ALA A 98 -3.09 -11.58 -14.87
C ALA A 98 -2.05 -12.21 -15.80
N THR A 99 -0.89 -12.57 -15.26
CA THR A 99 0.15 -13.26 -16.02
C THR A 99 -0.30 -14.61 -16.53
N GLN A 100 -0.98 -15.41 -15.71
CA GLN A 100 -1.49 -16.70 -16.18
C GLN A 100 -2.47 -16.52 -17.33
N ARG A 101 -3.39 -15.55 -17.23
CA ARG A 101 -4.36 -15.26 -18.29
C ARG A 101 -3.70 -14.78 -19.59
N LEU A 102 -2.63 -13.98 -19.50
CA LEU A 102 -1.86 -13.59 -20.70
C LEU A 102 -1.18 -14.78 -21.35
N LYS A 103 -0.65 -15.74 -20.57
CA LYS A 103 -0.08 -16.98 -21.11
C LYS A 103 -1.14 -17.83 -21.81
N ASP A 104 -2.32 -17.97 -21.20
CA ASP A 104 -3.42 -18.76 -21.78
C ASP A 104 -3.94 -18.18 -23.10
N LEU A 105 -3.79 -16.87 -23.30
CA LEU A 105 -4.12 -16.16 -24.55
C LEU A 105 -2.97 -16.13 -25.57
N ASP A 106 -1.82 -16.73 -25.27
CA ASP A 106 -0.58 -16.63 -26.06
C ASP A 106 -0.06 -15.18 -26.21
N LEU A 107 -0.34 -14.35 -25.20
CA LEU A 107 0.04 -12.94 -25.10
C LEU A 107 1.13 -12.71 -24.04
N ALA A 108 1.89 -13.74 -23.67
CA ALA A 108 2.97 -13.63 -22.67
C ALA A 108 4.05 -12.60 -23.06
N HIS A 109 4.20 -12.30 -24.36
CA HIS A 109 5.09 -11.25 -24.86
C HIS A 109 4.71 -9.83 -24.39
N LEU A 110 3.50 -9.62 -23.86
CA LEU A 110 3.07 -8.34 -23.28
C LEU A 110 3.56 -8.12 -21.85
N LEU A 111 4.04 -9.17 -21.18
CA LEU A 111 4.50 -9.11 -19.78
C LEU A 111 5.81 -8.36 -19.63
N HIS A 112 6.64 -8.41 -20.67
CA HIS A 112 7.96 -7.82 -20.68
C HIS A 112 8.07 -6.96 -21.93
N ASP A 113 8.16 -5.65 -21.73
CA ASP A 113 8.45 -4.74 -22.81
C ASP A 113 9.96 -4.58 -22.94
N ASP A 114 10.56 -5.35 -23.84
CA ASP A 114 12.00 -5.28 -24.15
C ASP A 114 12.43 -3.88 -24.63
N SER A 115 11.50 -3.04 -25.12
CA SER A 115 11.81 -1.68 -25.54
C SER A 115 11.94 -0.69 -24.37
N LEU A 116 11.32 -0.99 -23.22
CA LEU A 116 11.44 -0.23 -21.96
C LEU A 116 12.59 -0.72 -21.08
N ALA A 117 13.19 -1.89 -21.36
CA ALA A 117 14.34 -2.42 -20.63
C ALA A 117 15.59 -1.52 -20.69
N SER A 118 15.65 -0.58 -21.65
CA SER A 118 16.72 0.42 -21.75
C SER A 118 16.46 1.69 -20.93
N SER A 119 15.25 1.90 -20.43
CA SER A 119 14.98 2.92 -19.44
C SER A 119 15.04 2.28 -18.07
N THR A 120 16.05 2.64 -17.28
CA THR A 120 15.93 2.47 -15.83
C THR A 120 14.53 2.96 -15.44
N PRO A 121 13.70 2.15 -14.75
CA PRO A 121 12.41 2.64 -14.31
C PRO A 121 12.70 3.94 -13.57
N PRO A 122 12.06 5.07 -13.94
CA PRO A 122 12.34 6.33 -13.30
C PRO A 122 12.23 6.07 -11.80
N VAL A 123 13.34 6.29 -11.08
CA VAL A 123 13.33 6.23 -9.63
C VAL A 123 12.40 7.34 -9.23
N TYR A 124 11.13 6.99 -9.05
CA TYR A 124 10.14 7.92 -8.58
C TYR A 124 10.54 8.20 -7.14
N SER A 125 11.24 9.31 -6.96
CA SER A 125 11.55 9.88 -5.67
C SER A 125 10.22 10.37 -5.09
N TYR A 126 9.45 9.45 -4.53
CA TYR A 126 8.30 9.77 -3.71
C TYR A 126 8.82 10.24 -2.35
N THR A 127 9.50 11.39 -2.36
CA THR A 127 9.76 12.15 -1.13
C THR A 127 8.44 12.25 -0.39
N GLY A 128 8.40 11.89 0.89
CA GLY A 128 7.19 11.97 1.73
C GLY A 128 6.31 10.73 1.84
N ASN A 129 6.82 9.54 1.51
CA ASN A 129 6.17 8.29 1.91
C ASN A 129 6.46 7.98 3.39
N VAL A 130 5.43 7.55 4.12
CA VAL A 130 5.54 7.16 5.53
C VAL A 130 5.08 5.72 5.68
N ALA A 131 6.00 4.85 6.10
CA ALA A 131 5.72 3.45 6.39
C ALA A 131 5.41 3.28 7.88
N PHE A 132 4.25 2.70 8.18
CA PHE A 132 3.81 2.30 9.51
C PHE A 132 3.93 0.79 9.65
N CYS A 133 4.69 0.33 10.64
CA CYS A 133 4.97 -1.09 10.80
C CYS A 133 3.88 -1.79 11.62
N GLY A 134 3.54 -3.02 11.23
CA GLY A 134 2.58 -3.85 11.97
C GLY A 134 3.15 -4.36 13.30
N LYS A 135 4.47 -4.52 13.40
CA LYS A 135 5.16 -4.99 14.62
C LYS A 135 5.00 -4.08 15.84
N ASP A 136 4.66 -2.81 15.63
CA ASP A 136 4.45 -1.83 16.72
C ASP A 136 3.03 -1.89 17.32
N GLY A 137 2.36 -3.04 17.22
CA GLY A 137 0.96 -3.24 17.65
C GLY A 137 -0.08 -2.85 16.60
N GLY A 138 0.33 -2.78 15.33
CA GLY A 138 -0.54 -2.49 14.20
C GLY A 138 -1.49 -3.66 13.86
N PRO A 139 -2.53 -3.41 13.06
CA PRO A 139 -3.64 -4.35 12.84
C PRO A 139 -3.34 -5.50 11.86
N PHE A 140 -2.13 -5.56 11.28
CA PHE A 140 -1.83 -6.44 10.16
C PHE A 140 -1.17 -7.75 10.59
N PRO A 141 -1.73 -8.91 10.19
CA PRO A 141 -1.03 -10.18 10.32
C PRO A 141 0.32 -10.15 9.60
N ASN A 142 1.29 -10.89 10.12
CA ASN A 142 2.62 -10.98 9.53
C ASN A 142 2.61 -11.74 8.20
N ALA A 143 3.30 -11.17 7.21
CA ALA A 143 3.64 -11.83 5.95
C ALA A 143 5.06 -12.39 6.01
N SER A 144 5.36 -13.37 5.15
CA SER A 144 6.71 -13.87 4.93
C SER A 144 7.54 -12.85 4.16
N ILE A 145 8.73 -12.50 4.69
CA ILE A 145 9.67 -11.61 3.99
C ILE A 145 10.00 -12.17 2.61
N ALA A 146 10.29 -13.48 2.50
CA ALA A 146 10.64 -14.09 1.22
C ALA A 146 9.52 -13.92 0.17
N ALA A 147 8.28 -14.24 0.55
CA ALA A 147 7.14 -14.15 -0.37
C ALA A 147 6.86 -12.69 -0.80
N ILE A 148 7.02 -11.73 0.11
CA ILE A 148 6.88 -10.31 -0.22
C ILE A 148 8.03 -9.82 -1.11
N GLY A 149 9.26 -10.27 -0.88
CA GLY A 149 10.40 -9.97 -1.74
C GLY A 149 10.20 -10.49 -3.17
N ASP A 150 9.66 -11.70 -3.31
CA ASP A 150 9.28 -12.27 -4.61
C ASP A 150 8.18 -11.45 -5.28
N GLY A 151 7.14 -11.08 -4.54
CA GLY A 151 6.04 -10.24 -5.04
C GLY A 151 6.52 -8.85 -5.52
N ILE A 152 7.41 -8.20 -4.76
CA ILE A 152 8.05 -6.93 -5.16
C ILE A 152 8.83 -7.11 -6.46
N SER A 153 9.66 -8.15 -6.53
CA SER A 153 10.49 -8.44 -7.71
C SER A 153 9.63 -8.73 -8.94
N TYR A 154 8.52 -9.44 -8.75
CA TYR A 154 7.57 -9.73 -9.83
C TYR A 154 6.90 -8.47 -10.36
N LEU A 155 6.37 -7.62 -9.47
CA LEU A 155 5.73 -6.35 -9.85
C LEU A 155 6.68 -5.40 -10.57
N ARG A 156 7.98 -5.40 -10.26
CA ARG A 156 8.97 -4.58 -10.97
C ARG A 156 9.21 -5.00 -12.41
N ASN A 157 9.01 -6.28 -12.71
CA ASN A 157 9.38 -6.87 -13.99
C ASN A 157 8.19 -7.04 -14.94
N VAL A 158 6.97 -6.69 -14.53
CA VAL A 158 5.78 -6.79 -15.39
C VAL A 158 5.39 -5.43 -15.96
N SER A 159 5.21 -5.37 -17.28
CA SER A 159 4.72 -4.21 -18.03
C SER A 159 3.23 -3.97 -17.81
N GLY A 160 2.78 -2.75 -18.09
CA GLY A 160 1.36 -2.35 -18.07
C GLY A 160 1.05 -1.26 -17.04
N THR A 161 -0.20 -0.78 -17.07
CA THR A 161 -0.67 0.34 -16.25
C THR A 161 -1.81 -0.11 -15.35
N PRO A 162 -1.60 -0.17 -14.02
CA PRO A 162 -2.66 -0.60 -13.11
C PRO A 162 -3.63 0.56 -12.83
N THR A 163 -4.92 0.23 -12.79
CA THR A 163 -6.00 1.18 -12.52
C THR A 163 -6.85 0.73 -11.33
N SER A 164 -6.97 1.61 -10.34
CA SER A 164 -7.88 1.43 -9.21
C SER A 164 -9.06 2.39 -9.35
N GLY A 165 -10.26 1.85 -9.23
CA GLY A 165 -11.50 2.63 -9.31
C GLY A 165 -11.63 3.70 -8.22
N PRO A 166 -12.59 4.63 -8.35
CA PRO A 166 -12.84 5.68 -7.37
C PRO A 166 -13.41 5.09 -6.07
N GLY A 167 -12.97 5.56 -4.91
CA GLY A 167 -13.56 5.20 -3.61
C GLY A 167 -12.65 5.56 -2.45
N LEU A 168 -13.24 6.02 -1.33
CA LEU A 168 -12.50 6.22 -0.08
C LEU A 168 -12.19 4.85 0.52
N GLY A 169 -10.99 4.33 0.28
CA GLY A 169 -10.58 3.02 0.77
C GLY A 169 -11.03 1.88 -0.13
N ASN A 170 -10.90 2.02 -1.45
CA ASN A 170 -10.95 0.87 -2.34
C ASN A 170 -9.57 0.23 -2.39
N CYS A 171 -9.45 -1.00 -1.89
CA CYS A 171 -8.23 -1.78 -1.97
C CYS A 171 -8.42 -2.95 -2.93
N GLY A 172 -7.41 -3.23 -3.73
CA GLY A 172 -7.31 -4.51 -4.40
C GLY A 172 -5.99 -5.20 -4.12
N ARG A 173 -6.04 -6.52 -4.15
CA ARG A 173 -4.89 -7.37 -3.92
C ARG A 173 -4.08 -7.43 -5.20
N VAL A 174 -2.86 -6.91 -5.17
CA VAL A 174 -2.00 -6.84 -6.36
C VAL A 174 -1.11 -8.06 -6.49
N SER A 175 -0.76 -8.69 -5.37
CA SER A 175 0.03 -9.92 -5.33
C SER A 175 -0.38 -10.74 -4.13
N CYS A 176 -0.47 -12.05 -4.29
CA CYS A 176 -0.69 -13.00 -3.19
C CYS A 176 0.10 -14.29 -3.45
N SER A 177 0.97 -14.66 -2.52
CA SER A 177 1.66 -15.95 -2.55
C SER A 177 2.02 -16.40 -1.14
N SER A 178 1.98 -17.71 -0.87
CA SER A 178 2.44 -18.31 0.39
C SER A 178 1.88 -17.62 1.65
N GLY A 179 0.57 -17.32 1.64
CA GLY A 179 -0.11 -16.65 2.75
C GLY A 179 0.28 -15.18 2.96
N SER A 180 0.90 -14.54 1.96
CA SER A 180 1.48 -13.20 2.03
C SER A 180 0.98 -12.35 0.88
N ALA A 181 0.46 -11.16 1.17
CA ALA A 181 -0.17 -10.31 0.17
C ALA A 181 0.38 -8.88 0.18
N ILE A 182 0.43 -8.31 -1.03
CA ILE A 182 0.61 -6.88 -1.27
C ILE A 182 -0.72 -6.34 -1.78
N TRP A 183 -1.16 -5.25 -1.18
CA TRP A 183 -2.41 -4.58 -1.48
C TRP A 183 -2.13 -3.15 -1.95
N TRP A 184 -2.93 -2.67 -2.90
CA TRP A 184 -2.93 -1.30 -3.34
C TRP A 184 -4.29 -0.66 -3.07
N CYS A 185 -4.29 0.45 -2.36
CA CYS A 185 -5.49 1.14 -1.92
C CYS A 185 -5.55 2.55 -2.47
N ASN A 186 -6.69 2.94 -3.02
CA ASN A 186 -7.02 4.30 -3.39
C ASN A 186 -7.93 4.89 -2.31
N ASP A 187 -7.54 6.03 -1.74
CA ASP A 187 -8.32 6.77 -0.74
C ASP A 187 -8.88 8.07 -1.33
N GLN A 188 -8.95 8.17 -2.65
CA GLN A 188 -9.51 9.32 -3.34
C GLN A 188 -10.89 8.98 -3.94
N PRO A 189 -11.79 9.97 -4.02
CA PRO A 189 -13.08 9.82 -4.69
C PRO A 189 -12.96 9.73 -6.23
N VAL A 190 -11.74 9.77 -6.77
CA VAL A 190 -11.46 9.70 -8.21
C VAL A 190 -10.63 8.45 -8.54
N PRO A 191 -10.77 7.87 -9.75
CA PRO A 191 -9.94 6.75 -10.16
C PRO A 191 -8.46 7.13 -10.15
N ARG A 192 -7.60 6.14 -9.87
CA ARG A 192 -6.15 6.31 -9.89
C ARG A 192 -5.53 5.35 -10.89
N ILE A 193 -4.74 5.91 -11.79
CA ILE A 193 -3.94 5.17 -12.76
C ILE A 193 -2.48 5.40 -12.38
N LEU A 194 -1.69 4.33 -12.28
CA LEU A 194 -0.25 4.43 -12.09
C LEU A 194 0.48 4.14 -13.40
N PRO A 195 1.64 4.76 -13.64
CA PRO A 195 2.39 4.56 -14.88
C PRO A 195 3.01 3.16 -14.99
N SER A 196 3.17 2.43 -13.88
CA SER A 196 3.72 1.08 -13.85
C SER A 196 3.45 0.42 -12.50
N PHE A 197 3.45 -0.91 -12.49
CA PHE A 197 3.44 -1.77 -11.30
C PHE A 197 4.63 -1.53 -10.37
N SER A 198 5.78 -1.12 -10.92
CA SER A 198 6.98 -0.77 -10.15
C SER A 198 6.69 0.30 -9.10
N VAL A 199 5.72 1.19 -9.34
CA VAL A 199 5.31 2.20 -8.36
C VAL A 199 4.71 1.58 -7.09
N ILE A 200 3.91 0.52 -7.25
CA ILE A 200 3.34 -0.24 -6.13
C ILE A 200 4.44 -1.04 -5.44
N ALA A 201 5.36 -1.63 -6.22
CA ALA A 201 6.51 -2.37 -5.73
C ALA A 201 7.43 -1.51 -4.85
N GLU A 202 7.66 -0.24 -5.20
CA GLU A 202 8.43 0.69 -4.37
C GLU A 202 7.76 0.97 -3.02
N GLY A 203 6.43 1.05 -2.97
CA GLY A 203 5.68 1.16 -1.72
C GLY A 203 5.84 -0.06 -0.82
N ALA A 204 5.74 -1.25 -1.41
CA ALA A 204 5.98 -2.51 -0.70
C ALA A 204 7.44 -2.65 -0.27
N GLN A 205 8.40 -2.20 -1.09
CA GLN A 205 9.83 -2.20 -0.77
C GLN A 205 10.14 -1.30 0.43
N GLN A 206 9.48 -0.14 0.54
CA GLN A 206 9.66 0.72 1.70
C GLN A 206 9.23 0.00 2.99
N ILE A 207 8.07 -0.67 2.97
CA ILE A 207 7.60 -1.47 4.11
C ILE A 207 8.57 -2.62 4.39
N TYR A 208 9.02 -3.31 3.35
CA TYR A 208 10.01 -4.38 3.46
C TYR A 208 11.28 -3.93 4.17
N ASN A 209 11.84 -2.79 3.76
CA ASN A 209 13.10 -2.27 4.31
C ASN A 209 12.95 -1.74 5.75
N VAL A 210 11.87 -1.03 6.03
CA VAL A 210 11.67 -0.36 7.33
C VAL A 210 11.06 -1.29 8.37
N CYS A 211 10.10 -2.12 7.95
CA CYS A 211 9.27 -2.92 8.84
C CYS A 211 9.69 -4.39 8.89
N GLY A 212 10.51 -4.86 7.96
CA GLY A 212 11.01 -6.23 7.95
C GLY A 212 11.78 -6.57 9.22
N ASP A 213 11.41 -7.70 9.83
CA ASP A 213 12.20 -8.37 10.84
C ASP A 213 12.96 -9.52 10.18
N PHE A 214 14.21 -9.24 9.82
CA PHE A 214 15.10 -10.16 9.10
C PHE A 214 15.82 -11.14 10.02
N GLN A 215 15.31 -11.36 11.24
CA GLN A 215 15.93 -12.30 12.17
C GLN A 215 16.18 -13.64 11.45
N GLU A 216 17.45 -14.07 11.48
CA GLU A 216 17.90 -15.30 10.82
C GLU A 216 16.97 -16.43 11.23
N CYS A 217 16.67 -17.31 10.28
CA CYS A 217 15.85 -18.51 10.47
C CYS A 217 16.48 -19.38 11.57
N ALA A 218 16.27 -19.04 12.83
CA ALA A 218 16.71 -19.83 13.95
C ALA A 218 15.83 -21.08 13.95
N LEU A 219 16.47 -22.22 13.70
CA LEU A 219 16.08 -23.58 14.05
C LEU A 219 14.65 -23.68 14.61
N GLU A 220 13.65 -23.77 13.72
CA GLU A 220 12.22 -24.08 13.97
C GLU A 220 11.30 -23.61 12.81
N GLY A 221 11.84 -23.06 11.72
CA GLY A 221 11.08 -22.78 10.50
C GLY A 221 10.30 -21.47 10.50
N LYS A 222 10.55 -20.56 11.46
CA LYS A 222 10.05 -19.19 11.42
C LYS A 222 11.04 -18.31 10.65
N CYS A 223 10.71 -18.04 9.40
CA CYS A 223 11.44 -17.10 8.56
C CYS A 223 11.10 -15.66 8.95
N GLY A 224 11.96 -14.71 8.55
CA GLY A 224 11.73 -13.29 8.76
C GLY A 224 10.34 -12.84 8.31
N VAL A 225 9.76 -11.90 9.06
CA VAL A 225 8.37 -11.45 8.89
C VAL A 225 8.28 -9.97 8.59
N VAL A 226 7.25 -9.57 7.86
CA VAL A 226 6.98 -8.17 7.54
C VAL A 226 5.48 -7.91 7.54
N SER A 227 5.10 -6.75 8.06
CA SER A 227 3.75 -6.21 7.90
C SER A 227 3.79 -4.70 8.07
N GLY A 228 2.91 -4.00 7.37
CA GLY A 228 2.83 -2.55 7.46
C GLY A 228 2.05 -1.91 6.33
N GLN A 229 1.99 -0.58 6.37
CA GLN A 229 1.30 0.24 5.40
C GLN A 229 2.14 1.47 5.07
N ASN A 230 2.27 1.78 3.78
CA ASN A 230 3.02 2.92 3.29
C ASN A 230 2.09 3.87 2.53
N PHE A 231 1.94 5.08 3.06
CA PHE A 231 1.11 6.12 2.45
C PHE A 231 1.91 6.96 1.45
N PHE A 232 1.26 7.31 0.35
CA PHE A 232 1.83 8.17 -0.69
C PHE A 232 1.08 9.48 -0.80
N TYR A 233 1.79 10.49 -1.32
CA TYR A 233 1.15 11.72 -1.74
C TYR A 233 0.08 11.46 -2.80
N GLY A 234 -1.07 12.12 -2.61
CA GLY A 234 -2.25 11.95 -3.45
C GLY A 234 -3.30 11.00 -2.88
N GLY A 235 -3.17 10.55 -1.63
CA GLY A 235 -4.24 9.82 -0.93
C GLY A 235 -4.44 8.42 -1.48
N TRP A 236 -3.35 7.66 -1.53
CA TRP A 236 -3.35 6.24 -1.85
C TRP A 236 -2.21 5.60 -1.06
N ASN A 237 -2.28 4.28 -0.87
CA ASN A 237 -1.35 3.58 -0.02
C ASN A 237 -1.10 2.14 -0.48
N VAL A 238 -0.03 1.55 0.04
CA VAL A 238 0.30 0.13 -0.14
C VAL A 238 0.28 -0.53 1.23
N ILE A 239 -0.31 -1.73 1.31
CA ILE A 239 -0.33 -2.54 2.54
C ILE A 239 0.39 -3.87 2.26
N VAL A 240 1.26 -4.26 3.16
CA VAL A 240 1.88 -5.59 3.20
C VAL A 240 1.38 -6.31 4.44
N ARG A 241 0.80 -7.50 4.27
CA ARG A 241 0.26 -8.28 5.39
C ARG A 241 0.10 -9.76 5.02
N GLY A 242 0.00 -10.59 6.05
CA GLY A 242 -0.49 -11.95 5.90
C GLY A 242 -1.95 -11.95 5.44
N ASP A 243 -2.26 -12.87 4.52
CA ASP A 243 -3.57 -13.03 3.90
C ASP A 243 -3.77 -14.46 3.36
N THR A 244 -5.00 -14.84 3.05
CA THR A 244 -5.28 -16.14 2.41
C THR A 244 -5.07 -16.05 0.91
N CYS A 245 -4.02 -16.73 0.45
CA CYS A 245 -3.77 -17.11 -0.94
C CYS A 245 -4.04 -18.63 -1.04
#